data_AF-A0A250AWG6-F1
#
_entry.id   AF-A0A250AWG6-F1
#
_cell.length_a   1.000
_cell.length_b   1.000
_cell.length_c   1.000
_cell.angle_alpha   90.00
_cell.angle_beta   90.00
_cell.angle_gamma   90.00
#
_symmetry.space_group_name_H-M   'P 1'
#
loop_
_entity.id
_entity.type
_entity.pdbx_description
1 polymer ?
#
loop_
_entity_poly.entity_id
_entity_poly.type
_entity_poly.pdbx_seq_one_letter_code
_entity_poly.pdbx_strand_id
1 'polypeptide(L)'
;MPAEFTSRTDALTLIFRSDYRWLTDKLRRRISHGTGAEDIASEAFARLAAIPDLLKIREPRAMLTTLAQRILYETWRRRDLEQAYLNALASSPQHCHPSPEEQEMVIESLLAIDRALDGLSVNARKAFLFNQLDGMTYAEIAKELNVSASMVRKYVAKALTNCYLATAGQTE
;
A
#
# COMPACT_ATOMS: atom_id res chain seq x y z
N MET A 1 1.95 -16.73 -55.16
CA MET A 1 2.83 -17.89 -54.96
C MET A 1 3.24 -17.89 -53.49
N PRO A 2 2.81 -18.85 -52.65
CA PRO A 2 3.28 -18.90 -51.28
C PRO A 2 4.73 -19.41 -51.32
N ALA A 3 5.64 -18.73 -50.65
CA ALA A 3 6.99 -19.24 -50.45
C ALA A 3 6.90 -20.52 -49.61
N GLU A 4 7.29 -21.66 -50.16
CA GLU A 4 7.48 -22.89 -49.40
C GLU A 4 8.62 -22.62 -48.40
N PHE A 5 8.28 -22.51 -47.13
CA PHE A 5 9.27 -22.32 -46.08
C PHE A 5 10.02 -23.64 -45.86
N THR A 6 11.24 -23.73 -46.40
CA THR A 6 12.09 -24.92 -46.28
C THR A 6 12.52 -25.21 -44.83
N SER A 7 12.52 -24.19 -43.95
CA SER A 7 12.85 -24.32 -42.54
C SER A 7 12.16 -23.24 -41.69
N ARG A 8 11.89 -23.55 -40.41
CA ARG A 8 11.36 -22.60 -39.41
C ARG A 8 12.26 -21.36 -39.27
N THR A 9 13.58 -21.56 -39.34
CA THR A 9 14.56 -20.47 -39.23
C THR A 9 14.47 -19.51 -40.40
N ASP A 10 14.21 -20.02 -41.61
CA ASP A 10 14.05 -19.21 -42.82
C ASP A 10 12.75 -18.41 -42.76
N ALA A 11 11.67 -19.03 -42.28
CA ALA A 11 10.40 -18.36 -42.05
C ALA A 11 10.52 -17.19 -41.06
N LEU A 12 11.18 -17.41 -39.92
CA LEU A 12 11.44 -16.35 -38.93
C LEU A 12 12.32 -15.24 -39.50
N THR A 13 13.37 -15.60 -40.24
CA THR A 13 14.28 -14.61 -40.84
C THR A 13 13.55 -13.73 -41.87
N LEU A 14 12.66 -14.33 -42.66
CA LEU A 14 11.84 -13.59 -43.62
C LEU A 14 10.88 -12.63 -42.90
N ILE A 15 10.12 -13.13 -41.92
CA ILE A 15 9.14 -12.35 -41.15
C ILE A 15 9.84 -11.20 -40.41
N PHE A 16 11.02 -11.45 -39.85
CA PHE A 16 11.81 -10.42 -39.19
C PHE A 16 12.18 -9.30 -40.16
N ARG A 17 12.74 -9.65 -41.32
CA ARG A 17 13.15 -8.66 -42.33
C ARG A 17 11.97 -7.90 -42.94
N SER A 18 10.82 -8.55 -43.13
CA SER A 18 9.65 -7.93 -43.75
C SER A 18 8.82 -7.07 -42.80
N ASP A 19 8.57 -7.56 -41.57
CA ASP A 19 7.49 -7.03 -40.73
C ASP A 19 7.98 -6.34 -39.46
N TYR A 20 9.21 -6.60 -38.99
CA TYR A 20 9.72 -6.04 -37.73
C TYR A 20 9.81 -4.50 -37.79
N ARG A 21 10.43 -3.95 -38.83
CA ARG A 21 10.58 -2.49 -39.01
C ARG A 21 9.22 -1.79 -39.19
N TRP A 22 8.31 -2.43 -39.92
CA TRP A 22 6.96 -1.90 -40.07
C TRP A 22 6.22 -1.85 -38.72
N LEU A 23 6.36 -2.90 -37.91
CA LEU A 23 5.71 -2.97 -36.60
C LEU A 23 6.29 -1.92 -35.64
N THR A 24 7.62 -1.76 -35.59
CA THR A 24 8.25 -0.74 -34.75
C THR A 24 7.81 0.67 -35.14
N ASP A 25 7.77 0.99 -36.44
CA ASP A 25 7.30 2.31 -36.92
C ASP A 25 5.81 2.54 -36.67
N LYS A 26 5.00 1.49 -36.67
CA LYS A 26 3.57 1.54 -36.28
C LYS A 26 3.42 1.77 -34.78
N LEU A 27 4.24 1.13 -33.95
CA LEU A 27 4.23 1.27 -32.49
C LEU A 27 4.74 2.64 -32.05
N ARG A 28 5.78 3.18 -32.69
CA ARG A 28 6.28 4.54 -32.44
C ARG A 28 5.21 5.61 -32.62
N ARG A 29 4.31 5.43 -33.60
CA ARG A 29 3.17 6.36 -33.80
C ARG A 29 2.08 6.23 -32.73
N ARG A 30 1.99 5.09 -32.04
CA ARG A 30 1.00 4.85 -30.99
C ARG A 30 1.52 5.15 -29.58
N ILE A 31 2.82 5.07 -29.38
CA ILE A 31 3.48 5.29 -28.08
C ILE A 31 4.07 6.69 -28.15
N SER A 32 3.32 7.68 -27.66
CA SER A 32 3.66 9.09 -27.87
C SER A 32 4.98 9.48 -27.20
N HIS A 33 5.35 8.87 -26.07
CA HIS A 33 6.59 9.22 -25.35
C HIS A 33 7.14 8.00 -24.59
N GLY A 34 8.20 7.39 -25.12
CA GLY A 34 8.97 6.35 -24.42
C GLY A 34 9.79 5.47 -25.36
N THR A 35 11.05 5.24 -25.02
CA THR A 35 11.82 4.08 -25.47
C THR A 35 11.06 2.83 -25.03
N GLY A 36 10.57 2.05 -25.98
CA GLY A 36 9.74 0.87 -25.70
C GLY A 36 9.03 0.29 -26.92
N ALA A 37 8.93 1.03 -28.02
CA ALA A 37 8.40 0.48 -29.28
C ALA A 37 9.24 -0.69 -29.82
N GLU A 38 10.57 -0.60 -29.69
CA GLU A 38 11.50 -1.67 -30.08
C GLU A 38 11.43 -2.85 -29.11
N ASP A 39 11.27 -2.59 -27.81
CA ASP A 39 11.11 -3.66 -26.80
C ASP A 39 9.81 -4.43 -27.03
N ILE A 40 8.69 -3.73 -27.25
CA ILE A 40 7.39 -4.37 -27.54
C ILE A 40 7.44 -5.15 -28.85
N ALA A 41 8.12 -4.63 -29.88
CA ALA A 41 8.29 -5.36 -31.14
C ALA A 41 9.17 -6.61 -30.96
N SER A 42 10.26 -6.50 -30.20
CA SER A 42 11.16 -7.61 -29.86
C SER A 42 10.44 -8.69 -29.07
N GLU A 43 9.73 -8.31 -28.03
CA GLU A 43 8.89 -9.20 -27.21
C GLU A 43 7.82 -9.88 -28.06
N ALA A 44 7.12 -9.14 -28.92
CA ALA A 44 6.11 -9.71 -29.83
C ALA A 44 6.74 -10.72 -30.79
N PHE A 45 7.93 -10.42 -31.32
CA PHE A 45 8.66 -11.32 -32.20
C PHE A 45 9.19 -12.56 -31.45
N ALA A 46 9.69 -12.41 -30.22
CA ALA A 46 10.10 -13.52 -29.38
C ALA A 46 8.93 -14.46 -29.06
N ARG A 47 7.75 -13.90 -28.74
CA ARG A 47 6.52 -14.68 -28.55
C ARG A 47 6.06 -15.37 -29.83
N LEU A 48 6.21 -14.71 -30.98
CA LEU A 48 5.96 -15.34 -32.29
C LEU A 48 6.93 -16.51 -32.52
N ALA A 49 8.22 -16.29 -32.28
CA ALA A 49 9.26 -17.29 -32.46
C ALA A 49 9.07 -18.51 -31.54
N ALA A 50 8.51 -18.32 -30.35
CA ALA A 50 8.20 -19.39 -29.41
C ALA A 50 7.02 -20.30 -29.84
N ILE A 51 6.26 -19.93 -30.88
CA ILE A 51 5.14 -20.75 -31.36
C ILE A 51 5.67 -22.04 -32.03
N PRO A 52 5.24 -23.23 -31.59
CA PRO A 52 5.71 -24.51 -32.15
C PRO A 52 5.36 -24.70 -33.64
N ASP A 53 4.14 -24.31 -34.03
CA ASP A 53 3.58 -24.51 -35.37
C ASP A 53 3.59 -23.22 -36.21
N LEU A 54 4.72 -22.49 -36.21
CA LEU A 54 4.85 -21.21 -36.91
C LEU A 54 4.45 -21.30 -38.41
N LEU A 55 4.79 -22.41 -39.07
CA LEU A 55 4.50 -22.64 -40.49
C LEU A 55 3.00 -22.78 -40.82
N LYS A 56 2.16 -23.04 -39.81
CA LYS A 56 0.69 -23.11 -39.97
C LYS A 56 0.02 -21.74 -39.83
N ILE A 57 0.77 -20.70 -39.45
CA ILE A 57 0.23 -19.35 -39.30
C ILE A 57 -0.02 -18.77 -40.68
N ARG A 58 -1.29 -18.57 -41.02
CA ARG A 58 -1.71 -18.00 -42.31
C ARG A 58 -1.30 -16.54 -42.48
N GLU A 59 -1.33 -15.76 -41.39
CA GLU A 59 -1.06 -14.32 -41.41
C GLU A 59 -0.10 -13.89 -40.27
N PRO A 60 1.22 -14.06 -40.45
CA PRO A 60 2.22 -13.73 -39.42
C PRO A 60 2.17 -12.27 -38.96
N ARG A 61 1.93 -11.34 -39.90
CA ARG A 61 1.84 -9.90 -39.61
C ARG A 61 0.63 -9.52 -38.74
N ALA A 62 -0.52 -10.18 -38.95
CA ALA A 62 -1.71 -9.98 -38.13
C ALA A 62 -1.48 -10.53 -36.71
N MET A 63 -0.82 -11.68 -36.62
CA MET A 63 -0.46 -12.28 -35.34
C MET A 63 0.52 -11.40 -34.55
N LEU A 64 1.58 -10.89 -35.20
CA LEU A 64 2.51 -9.93 -34.59
C LEU A 64 1.82 -8.68 -34.07
N THR A 65 0.89 -8.11 -34.85
CA THR A 65 0.11 -6.94 -34.42
C THR A 65 -0.71 -7.26 -33.17
N THR A 66 -1.34 -8.44 -33.13
CA THR A 66 -2.14 -8.89 -31.99
C THR A 66 -1.29 -9.08 -30.74
N LEU A 67 -0.11 -9.70 -30.88
CA LEU A 67 0.83 -9.88 -29.77
C LEU A 67 1.31 -8.52 -29.24
N ALA A 68 1.73 -7.62 -30.12
CA ALA A 68 2.18 -6.28 -29.74
C ALA A 68 1.08 -5.46 -29.04
N GLN A 69 -0.17 -5.56 -29.49
CA GLN A 69 -1.30 -4.92 -28.83
C GLN A 69 -1.53 -5.46 -27.42
N ARG A 70 -1.49 -6.79 -27.24
CA ARG A 70 -1.64 -7.42 -25.91
C ARG A 70 -0.57 -6.95 -24.94
N ILE A 71 0.70 -6.94 -25.38
CA ILE A 71 1.83 -6.47 -24.57
C ILE A 71 1.64 -5.00 -24.19
N LEU A 72 1.17 -4.17 -25.13
CA LEU A 72 0.92 -2.74 -24.87
C LEU A 72 -0.17 -2.54 -23.80
N TYR A 73 -1.30 -3.25 -23.91
CA TYR A 73 -2.37 -3.19 -22.91
C TYR A 73 -1.92 -3.68 -21.54
N GLU A 74 -1.15 -4.76 -21.48
CA GLU A 74 -0.59 -5.27 -20.23
C GLU A 74 0.35 -4.24 -19.56
N THR A 75 1.19 -3.59 -20.36
CA THR A 75 2.11 -2.55 -19.90
C THR A 75 1.35 -1.34 -19.35
N TRP A 76 0.32 -0.87 -20.05
CA TRP A 76 -0.52 0.24 -19.59
C TRP A 76 -1.25 -0.11 -18.31
N ARG A 77 -1.88 -1.29 -18.25
CA ARG A 77 -2.58 -1.74 -17.05
C ARG A 77 -1.65 -1.81 -15.83
N ARG A 78 -0.42 -2.27 -16.01
CA ARG A 78 0.58 -2.31 -14.94
C ARG A 78 0.97 -0.89 -14.48
N ARG A 79 1.18 0.03 -15.42
CA ARG A 79 1.48 1.44 -15.12
C ARG A 79 0.34 2.14 -14.41
N ASP A 80 -0.89 1.93 -14.84
CA ASP A 80 -2.08 2.53 -14.22
C ASP A 80 -2.22 2.06 -12.76
N LEU A 81 -1.98 0.77 -12.50
CA LEU A 81 -1.99 0.22 -11.14
C LEU A 81 -0.87 0.82 -10.27
N GLU A 82 0.35 0.88 -10.80
CA GLU A 82 1.50 1.47 -10.11
C GLU A 82 1.24 2.95 -9.79
N GLN A 83 0.72 3.72 -10.74
CA GLN A 83 0.38 5.12 -10.54
C GLN A 83 -0.75 5.29 -9.51
N ALA A 84 -1.79 4.45 -9.57
CA ALA A 84 -2.87 4.47 -8.58
C ALA A 84 -2.34 4.19 -7.17
N TYR A 85 -1.40 3.24 -7.03
CA TYR A 85 -0.75 2.94 -5.76
C TYR A 85 0.12 4.09 -5.26
N LEU A 86 0.94 4.69 -6.12
CA LEU A 86 1.75 5.86 -5.78
C LEU A 86 0.89 7.06 -5.36
N ASN A 87 -0.24 7.28 -6.04
CA ASN A 87 -1.20 8.32 -5.68
C ASN A 87 -1.85 8.04 -4.31
N ALA A 88 -2.19 6.78 -4.02
CA ALA A 88 -2.69 6.37 -2.71
C ALA A 88 -1.64 6.58 -1.61
N LEU A 89 -0.36 6.30 -1.87
CA LEU A 89 0.71 6.52 -0.92
C LEU A 89 0.98 8.01 -0.68
N ALA A 90 0.93 8.82 -1.73
CA ALA A 90 1.10 10.28 -1.64
C ALA A 90 -0.07 10.98 -0.93
N SER A 91 -1.28 10.41 -0.99
CA SER A 91 -2.45 10.94 -0.29
C SER A 91 -2.61 10.40 1.13
N SER A 92 -1.86 9.37 1.50
CA SER A 92 -1.84 8.85 2.86
C SER A 92 -1.02 9.79 3.75
N PRO A 93 -1.50 10.14 4.95
CA PRO A 93 -0.65 10.85 5.92
C PRO A 93 0.62 10.03 6.14
N GLN A 94 1.77 10.69 6.18
CA GLN A 94 3.02 10.04 6.51
C GLN A 94 2.81 9.28 7.81
N HIS A 95 2.90 7.95 7.74
CA HIS A 95 2.93 7.11 8.92
C HIS A 95 4.33 7.31 9.51
N CYS A 96 4.53 8.45 10.18
CA CYS A 96 5.67 8.68 11.04
C CYS A 96 5.54 7.65 12.16
N HIS A 97 6.18 6.51 11.95
CA HIS A 97 6.36 5.57 13.03
C HIS A 97 7.24 6.29 14.06
N PRO A 98 6.79 6.42 15.32
CA PRO A 98 7.59 7.07 16.33
C PRO A 98 8.95 6.36 16.43
N SER A 99 10.00 7.13 16.71
CA SER A 99 11.33 6.55 16.93
C SER A 99 11.30 5.59 18.13
N PRO A 100 12.24 4.64 18.23
CA PRO A 100 12.31 3.77 19.41
C PRO A 100 12.37 4.56 20.72
N GLU A 101 13.05 5.71 20.73
CA GLU A 101 13.13 6.61 21.88
C GLU A 101 11.78 7.26 22.20
N GLU A 102 11.04 7.73 21.17
CA GLU A 102 9.69 8.28 21.35
C GLU A 102 8.72 7.20 21.86
N GLN A 103 8.86 5.97 21.38
CA GLN A 103 8.07 4.83 21.86
C GLN A 103 8.37 4.53 23.32
N GLU A 104 9.65 4.48 23.70
CA GLU A 104 10.05 4.23 25.08
C GLU A 104 9.54 5.33 26.00
N MET A 105 9.64 6.60 25.60
CA MET A 105 9.12 7.73 26.37
C MET A 105 7.61 7.64 26.61
N VAL A 106 6.84 7.19 25.61
CA VAL A 106 5.39 6.96 25.76
C VAL A 106 5.14 5.79 26.74
N ILE A 107 5.86 4.69 26.60
CA ILE A 107 5.72 3.52 27.49
C ILE A 107 6.07 3.89 28.94
N GLU A 108 7.17 4.60 29.15
CA GLU A 108 7.60 5.06 30.47
C GLU A 108 6.54 5.98 31.11
N SER A 109 5.97 6.89 30.32
CA SER A 109 4.88 7.78 30.78
C SER A 109 3.64 6.99 31.20
N LEU A 110 3.26 5.95 30.45
CA LEU A 110 2.14 5.09 30.79
C LEU A 110 2.40 4.29 32.08
N LEU A 111 3.61 3.75 32.24
CA LEU A 111 4.02 3.04 33.46
C LEU A 111 4.09 3.97 34.67
N ALA A 112 4.45 5.24 34.49
CA ALA A 112 4.42 6.23 35.56
C ALA A 112 2.98 6.51 36.01
N ILE A 113 2.03 6.63 35.06
CA ILE A 113 0.61 6.80 35.38
C ILE A 113 0.07 5.56 36.10
N ASP A 114 0.36 4.34 35.64
CA ASP A 114 -0.12 3.13 36.30
C ASP A 114 0.35 3.03 37.75
N ARG A 115 1.66 3.28 37.99
CA ARG A 115 2.23 3.36 39.34
C ARG A 115 1.59 4.45 40.20
N ALA A 116 1.25 5.61 39.63
CA ALA A 116 0.56 6.67 40.37
C ALA A 116 -0.86 6.27 40.79
N LEU A 117 -1.53 5.47 39.96
CA LEU A 117 -2.87 4.95 40.24
C LEU A 117 -2.84 3.74 41.20
N ASP A 118 -1.67 3.21 41.53
CA ASP A 118 -1.52 2.18 42.55
C ASP A 118 -1.89 2.70 43.94
N GLY A 119 -2.60 1.86 44.70
CA GLY A 119 -3.21 2.23 45.98
C GLY A 119 -4.60 2.90 45.88
N LEU A 120 -5.08 3.20 44.67
CA LEU A 120 -6.49 3.55 44.47
C LEU A 120 -7.39 2.30 44.52
N SER A 121 -8.63 2.47 44.99
CA SER A 121 -9.63 1.41 44.88
C SER A 121 -9.98 1.15 43.42
N VAL A 122 -10.43 -0.07 43.11
CA VAL A 122 -10.84 -0.48 41.76
C VAL A 122 -11.84 0.51 41.14
N ASN A 123 -12.84 0.96 41.92
CA ASN A 123 -13.83 1.93 41.45
C ASN A 123 -13.22 3.31 41.18
N ALA A 124 -12.21 3.72 41.94
CA ALA A 124 -11.54 5.00 41.69
C ALA A 124 -10.68 4.96 40.42
N ARG A 125 -9.99 3.84 40.18
CA ARG A 125 -9.23 3.62 38.93
C ARG A 125 -10.15 3.61 37.72
N LYS A 126 -11.26 2.86 37.78
CA LYS A 126 -12.28 2.82 36.72
C LYS A 126 -12.90 4.19 36.44
N ALA A 127 -13.29 4.92 37.49
CA ALA A 127 -13.87 6.26 37.32
C ALA A 127 -12.90 7.24 36.62
N PHE A 128 -11.61 7.16 36.93
CA PHE A 128 -10.59 7.97 36.27
C PHE A 128 -10.41 7.59 34.80
N LEU A 129 -10.30 6.30 34.48
CA LEU A 129 -10.13 5.81 33.11
C LEU A 129 -11.37 6.13 32.25
N PHE A 130 -12.58 5.90 32.75
CA PHE A 130 -13.81 6.25 32.04
C PHE A 130 -13.90 7.74 31.71
N ASN A 131 -13.39 8.60 32.60
CA ASN A 131 -13.40 10.04 32.35
C ASN A 131 -12.32 10.48 31.35
N GLN A 132 -11.11 9.90 31.42
CA GLN A 132 -9.96 10.36 30.63
C GLN A 132 -9.79 9.66 29.29
N LEU A 133 -10.16 8.38 29.19
CA LEU A 133 -10.03 7.60 27.96
C LEU A 133 -11.36 7.52 27.20
N ASP A 134 -12.44 7.24 27.92
CA ASP A 134 -13.76 7.03 27.30
C ASP A 134 -14.59 8.32 27.20
N GLY A 135 -14.11 9.43 27.78
CA GLY A 135 -14.79 10.74 27.74
C GLY A 135 -16.13 10.79 28.49
N MET A 136 -16.41 9.81 29.35
CA MET A 136 -17.68 9.72 30.07
C MET A 136 -17.84 10.87 31.07
N THR A 137 -19.06 11.37 31.18
CA THR A 137 -19.44 12.37 32.18
C THR A 137 -19.55 11.74 33.56
N TYR A 138 -19.44 12.56 34.62
CA TYR A 138 -19.54 12.06 36.00
C TYR A 138 -20.90 11.42 36.31
N ALA A 139 -21.96 11.82 35.61
CA ALA A 139 -23.30 11.25 35.77
C ALA A 139 -23.39 9.84 35.15
N GLU A 140 -22.74 9.62 34.01
CA GLU A 140 -22.69 8.31 33.35
C GLU A 140 -21.84 7.33 34.15
N ILE A 141 -20.67 7.76 34.62
CA ILE A 141 -19.79 6.96 35.48
C ILE A 141 -20.49 6.59 36.80
N ALA A 142 -21.28 7.51 37.36
CA ALA A 142 -22.03 7.26 38.58
C ALA A 142 -23.03 6.12 38.42
N LYS A 143 -23.72 6.07 37.26
CA LYS A 143 -24.62 4.98 36.90
C LYS A 143 -23.86 3.67 36.70
N GLU A 144 -22.76 3.70 35.95
CA GLU A 144 -21.95 2.52 35.64
C GLU A 144 -21.35 1.86 36.89
N LEU A 145 -20.84 2.68 37.81
CA LEU A 145 -20.20 2.20 39.04
C LEU A 145 -21.19 2.03 40.21
N ASN A 146 -22.48 2.32 40.00
CA ASN A 146 -23.54 2.31 41.02
C ASN A 146 -23.17 3.12 42.28
N VAL A 147 -22.68 4.35 42.08
CA VAL A 147 -22.31 5.30 43.15
C VAL A 147 -22.88 6.68 42.86
N SER A 148 -22.79 7.61 43.82
CA SER A 148 -23.23 8.99 43.58
C SER A 148 -22.23 9.76 42.69
N ALA A 149 -22.71 10.72 41.90
CA ALA A 149 -21.85 11.61 41.12
C ALA A 149 -20.85 12.40 42.00
N SER A 150 -21.21 12.67 43.25
CA SER A 150 -20.28 13.26 44.23
C SER A 150 -19.13 12.31 44.58
N MET A 151 -19.39 11.01 44.66
CA MET A 151 -18.35 10.00 44.91
C MET A 151 -17.44 9.86 43.69
N VAL A 152 -18.00 9.86 42.48
CA VAL A 152 -17.21 9.87 41.23
C VAL A 152 -16.26 11.07 41.20
N ARG A 153 -16.76 12.28 41.52
CA ARG A 153 -15.91 13.48 41.60
C ARG A 153 -14.76 13.29 42.59
N LYS A 154 -15.02 12.69 43.76
CA LYS A 154 -13.99 12.39 44.77
C LYS A 154 -12.97 11.36 44.26
N TYR A 155 -13.42 10.34 43.55
CA TYR A 155 -12.56 9.32 42.94
C TYR A 155 -11.64 9.91 41.87
N VAL A 156 -12.20 10.68 40.93
CA VAL A 156 -11.44 11.32 39.84
C VAL A 156 -10.45 12.34 40.41
N ALA A 157 -10.87 13.17 41.38
CA ALA A 157 -9.98 14.12 42.03
C ALA A 157 -8.80 13.42 42.73
N LYS A 158 -9.06 12.33 43.46
CA LYS A 158 -8.01 11.55 44.13
C LYS A 158 -7.01 10.96 43.13
N ALA A 159 -7.51 10.42 42.01
CA ALA A 159 -6.66 9.88 40.95
C ALA A 159 -5.79 10.97 40.31
N LEU A 160 -6.36 12.13 39.99
CA LEU A 160 -5.62 13.27 39.45
C LEU A 160 -4.55 13.79 40.43
N THR A 161 -4.87 13.88 41.73
CA THR A 161 -3.87 14.26 42.75
C THR A 161 -2.70 13.28 42.79
N ASN A 162 -2.99 11.97 42.76
CA ASN A 162 -1.94 10.96 42.73
C ASN A 162 -1.04 11.08 41.49
N CYS A 163 -1.63 11.25 40.30
CA CYS A 163 -0.88 11.46 39.06
C CYS A 163 -0.01 12.73 39.13
N TYR A 164 -0.56 13.84 39.65
CA TYR A 164 0.17 15.09 39.79
C TYR A 164 1.38 14.96 40.73
N LEU A 165 1.21 14.29 41.88
CA LEU A 165 2.30 14.05 42.82
C LEU A 165 3.39 13.16 42.22
N ALA A 166 3.01 12.14 41.44
CA ALA A 166 3.97 11.27 40.76
C ALA A 166 4.78 12.01 39.69
N THR A 167 4.17 12.97 38.97
CA THR A 167 4.88 13.79 37.99
C THR A 167 5.75 14.89 38.64
N ALA A 168 5.33 15.43 39.79
CA ALA A 168 6.09 16.46 40.51
C ALA A 168 7.29 15.89 41.29
N GLY A 169 7.27 14.59 41.61
CA GLY A 169 8.39 13.88 42.23
C GLY A 169 9.51 13.48 41.27
N GLN A 170 9.39 13.76 39.97
CA GLN A 170 10.40 13.44 38.95
C GLN A 170 11.34 14.61 38.60
N THR A 171 11.19 15.77 39.25
CA THR A 171 12.01 16.98 39.01
C THR A 171 13.18 17.18 39.98
N GLU A 172 13.70 16.13 40.62
CA GLU A 172 14.92 16.19 41.45
C GLU A 172 16.03 15.25 40.92
#